data_AF-A0A023X2R3-F1
#
_entry.id   AF-A0A023X2R3-F1
#
_cell.length_a   1.000
_cell.length_b   1.000
_cell.length_c   1.000
_cell.angle_alpha   90.00
_cell.angle_beta   90.00
_cell.angle_gamma   90.00
#
_symmetry.space_group_name_H-M   'P 1'
#
loop_
_entity.id
_entity.type
_entity.pdbx_description
1 polymer ?
#
loop_
_entity_poly.entity_id
_entity_poly.type
_entity_poly.pdbx_seq_one_letter_code
_entity_poly.pdbx_strand_id
1 'polypeptide(L)' 'MDLNTIGRLLVLGALGLLVLGGLFLLLGRFGLDRLPGDLVFRRGGMTVYFPIGLMILLSIVGTILLNLFFRR' A
#
# COMPACT_ATOMS: atom_id res chain seq x y z
N MET A 1 -15.45 -25.04 2.46
CA MET A 1 -14.19 -24.67 1.78
C MET A 1 -13.22 -25.81 1.98
N ASP A 2 -12.66 -26.36 0.91
CA ASP A 2 -11.72 -27.48 1.01
C ASP A 2 -10.37 -27.04 1.59
N LEU A 3 -9.68 -27.93 2.30
CA LEU A 3 -8.36 -27.66 2.90
C LEU A 3 -7.34 -27.18 1.87
N ASN A 4 -7.41 -27.70 0.64
CA ASN A 4 -6.55 -27.25 -0.46
C ASN A 4 -6.82 -25.78 -0.84
N THR A 5 -8.08 -25.38 -0.89
CA THR A 5 -8.49 -23.98 -1.17
C THR A 5 -8.03 -23.04 -0.06
N ILE A 6 -8.17 -23.45 1.20
CA ILE A 6 -7.68 -22.68 2.35
C ILE A 6 -6.15 -22.57 2.31
N GLY A 7 -5.45 -23.68 2.03
CA GLY A 7 -3.99 -23.69 1.90
C GLY A 7 -3.49 -22.76 0.80
N ARG A 8 -4.15 -22.75 -0.36
CA ARG A 8 -3.82 -21.85 -1.46
C ARG A 8 -4.03 -20.38 -1.10
N LEU A 9 -5.12 -20.05 -0.38
CA LEU A 9 -5.35 -18.69 0.11
C LEU A 9 -4.28 -18.25 1.10
N LEU A 10 -3.87 -19.12 2.02
CA LEU A 10 -2.79 -18.84 2.98
C LEU A 10 -1.46 -18.58 2.27
N VAL A 11 -1.10 -19.40 1.29
CA VAL A 11 0.13 -19.21 0.49
C VAL A 11 0.08 -17.88 -0.28
N LEU A 12 -1.04 -17.56 -0.94
CA LEU A 12 -1.20 -16.30 -1.65
C LEU A 12 -1.14 -15.09 -0.70
N GLY A 13 -1.77 -15.18 0.47
CA GLY A 13 -1.71 -14.14 1.49
C GLY A 13 -0.29 -13.92 2.01
N ALA A 14 0.44 -15.00 2.31
CA ALA A 14 1.83 -14.94 2.75
C ALA A 14 2.74 -14.31 1.67
N LEU A 15 2.56 -14.67 0.40
CA LEU A 15 3.30 -14.07 -0.71
C LEU A 15 3.01 -12.57 -0.82
N GLY A 16 1.73 -12.17 -0.71
CA GLY A 16 1.32 -10.77 -0.72
C GLY A 16 1.93 -9.96 0.42
N LEU A 17 1.93 -10.51 1.64
CA LEU A 17 2.57 -9.89 2.80
C LEU A 17 4.08 -9.76 2.63
N LEU A 18 4.75 -10.77 2.04
CA LEU A 18 6.19 -10.73 1.77
C LEU A 18 6.54 -9.62 0.78
N VAL A 19 5.76 -9.46 -0.29
CA VAL A 19 5.93 -8.36 -1.25
C VAL A 19 5.72 -7.00 -0.58
N LEU A 20 4.65 -6.85 0.22
CA LEU A 20 4.36 -5.62 0.97
C LEU A 20 5.49 -5.27 1.96
N GLY A 21 5.96 -6.26 2.73
CA GLY A 21 7.07 -6.08 3.66
C GLY A 21 8.36 -5.69 2.96
N GLY A 22 8.68 -6.36 1.84
CA GLY A 22 9.83 -6.01 1.01
C GLY A 22 9.76 -4.58 0.45
N LEU A 23 8.57 -4.16 0.00
CA LEU A 23 8.33 -2.79 -0.47
C LEU A 23 8.56 -1.76 0.65
N PHE A 24 8.02 -1.98 1.85
CA PHE A 24 8.24 -1.07 2.98
C PHE A 24 9.71 -1.01 3.43
N LEU A 25 10.42 -2.13 3.45
CA LEU A 25 11.86 -2.14 3.72
C LEU A 25 12.66 -1.34 2.69
N LEU A 26 12.26 -1.41 1.41
CA LEU A 26 12.87 -0.63 0.34
C LEU A 26 12.58 0.87 0.50
N LEU A 27 11.33 1.24 0.80
CA LEU A 27 10.93 2.62 1.08
C LEU A 27 11.71 3.22 2.26
N GLY A 28 11.83 2.47 3.36
CA GLY A 28 12.63 2.88 4.53
C GLY A 28 14.11 3.11 4.19
N ARG A 29 14.69 2.33 3.27
CA ARG A 29 16.07 2.55 2.80
C ARG A 29 16.26 3.84 2.01
N PHE A 30 15.22 4.36 1.37
CA PHE A 30 15.27 5.63 0.65
C PHE A 30 14.95 6.84 1.55
N GLY A 31 14.81 6.65 2.87
CA GLY A 31 14.40 7.71 3.80
C GLY A 31 12.97 8.19 3.57
N LEU A 32 12.17 7.40 2.85
CA LEU A 32 10.75 7.63 2.62
C LEU A 32 9.96 7.07 3.80
N ASP A 33 10.22 7.61 4.99
CA ASP A 33 9.38 7.40 6.18
C ASP A 33 7.98 8.00 5.97
N ARG A 34 7.85 8.84 4.92
CA ARG A 34 6.63 9.50 4.46
C ARG A 34 6.56 9.29 2.96
N LEU A 35 5.36 9.10 2.42
CA LEU A 35 5.19 9.03 0.98
C LEU A 35 5.57 10.38 0.37
N PRO A 36 6.35 10.40 -0.72
CA PRO A 36 6.67 11.63 -1.42
C PRO A 36 5.36 12.23 -1.93
N GLY A 37 5.07 13.47 -1.54
CA GLY A 37 3.80 14.15 -1.80
C GLY A 37 2.91 14.34 -0.57
N ASP A 38 3.20 13.71 0.57
CA ASP A 38 2.48 13.99 1.82
C ASP A 38 2.86 15.39 2.36
N LEU A 39 1.93 16.33 2.26
CA LEU A 39 2.09 17.70 2.73
C LEU A 39 1.75 17.77 4.22
N VAL A 40 2.70 18.24 5.02
CA VAL A 40 2.47 18.47 6.45
C VAL A 40 2.58 19.95 6.74
N PHE A 41 1.44 20.58 7.03
CA PHE A 41 1.39 21.97 7.46
C PHE A 41 1.44 22.03 8.98
N ARG A 42 2.52 22.61 9.52
CA ARG A 42 2.63 22.95 10.94
C ARG A 42 2.58 24.45 11.11
N ARG A 43 1.65 24.93 11.94
CA ARG A 43 1.57 26.33 12.35
C ARG A 43 1.19 26.41 13.82
N GLY A 44 2.14 26.85 14.66
CA GLY A 44 1.96 26.89 16.12
C GLY A 44 1.68 25.50 16.69
N GLY A 45 0.61 25.38 17.48
CA GLY A 45 0.14 24.10 18.07
C GLY A 45 -0.73 23.23 17.14
N MET A 46 -0.95 23.65 15.88
CA MET A 46 -1.77 22.91 14.91
C MET A 46 -0.88 22.20 13.88
N THR A 47 -1.12 20.91 13.68
CA THR A 47 -0.52 20.10 12.61
C THR A 47 -1.62 19.53 11.72
N VAL A 48 -1.59 19.86 10.44
CA VAL A 48 -2.51 19.33 9.43
C VAL A 48 -1.74 18.44 8.47
N TYR A 49 -2.21 17.20 8.29
CA TYR A 49 -1.63 16.22 7.38
C TYR A 49 -2.50 16.12 6.13
N PHE A 50 -1.90 16.32 4.96
CA PHE A 50 -2.51 16.13 3.65
C PHE A 50 -1.76 15.01 2.92
N PRO A 51 -2.24 13.76 3.05
CA PRO A 51 -1.53 12.58 2.55
C PRO A 51 -1.76 12.37 1.04
N ILE A 52 -1.33 13.31 0.22
CA ILE A 52 -1.55 13.28 -1.25
C ILE A 52 -0.78 12.12 -1.88
N GLY A 53 0.42 11.82 -1.39
CA GLY A 53 1.22 10.69 -1.88
C GLY A 53 0.48 9.37 -1.66
N LEU A 54 -0.09 9.19 -0.46
CA LEU A 54 -0.92 8.02 -0.15
C LEU A 54 -2.16 7.94 -1.05
N MET A 55 -2.87 9.05 -1.27
CA MET A 55 -4.07 9.10 -2.11
C MET A 55 -3.77 8.68 -3.56
N ILE A 56 -2.66 9.16 -4.13
CA ILE A 56 -2.23 8.80 -5.48
C ILE A 56 -1.89 7.31 -5.56
N LEU A 57 -1.12 6.80 -4.59
CA LEU A 57 -0.75 5.39 -4.55
C LEU A 57 -2.00 4.50 -4.48
N LEU A 58 -2.94 4.83 -3.59
CA LEU A 58 -4.21 4.12 -3.44
C LEU A 58 -5.01 4.11 -4.75
N SER A 59 -5.06 5.24 -5.45
CA SER A 59 -5.76 5.36 -6.73
C SER A 59 -5.14 4.47 -7.81
N ILE A 60 -3.81 4.49 -7.96
CA ILE A 60 -3.10 3.66 -8.95
C ILE A 60 -3.29 2.17 -8.65
N VAL A 61 -3.08 1.76 -7.39
CA VAL A 61 -3.25 0.37 -6.96
C VAL A 61 -4.70 -0.07 -7.17
N GLY A 62 -5.66 0.73 -6.72
CA GLY A 62 -7.09 0.46 -6.93
C GLY A 62 -7.45 0.32 -8.40
N THR A 63 -6.91 1.19 -9.27
CA THR A 63 -7.12 1.12 -10.72
C THR A 63 -6.57 -0.18 -11.31
N ILE A 64 -5.36 -0.58 -10.93
CA ILE A 64 -4.74 -1.82 -11.41
C ILE A 64 -5.54 -3.03 -10.94
N LEU A 65 -5.94 -3.08 -9.66
CA LEU A 65 -6.71 -4.19 -9.10
C LEU A 65 -8.09 -4.28 -9.76
N LEU A 66 -8.83 -3.17 -9.84
CA LEU A 66 -10.14 -3.14 -10.49
C LEU A 66 -10.03 -3.58 -11.95
N ASN A 67 -9.03 -3.10 -12.68
CA ASN A 67 -8.78 -3.52 -14.05
C ASN A 67 -8.47 -5.03 -14.14
N LEU A 68 -7.61 -5.56 -13.28
CA LEU A 68 -7.27 -6.98 -13.29
C LEU A 68 -8.45 -7.91 -12.91
N PHE A 69 -9.31 -7.48 -11.98
CA PHE A 69 -10.43 -8.31 -11.51
C PHE A 69 -11.72 -8.14 -12.33
N PHE A 70 -12.01 -6.93 -12.81
CA PHE A 70 -13.26 -6.62 -13.55
C PHE A 70 -13.09 -6.63 -15.07
N ARG A 71 -11.88 -6.54 -15.59
CA ARG A 71 -11.62 -6.51 -17.05
C ARG A 71 -11.26 -7.90 -17.59
N ARG A 72 -12.04 -8.89 -17.16
CA ARG A 72 -12.19 -10.16 -17.88
C ARG A 72 -12.98 -9.93 -19.16
#